data_AF-A0A9E5SVD5-F1
#
_entry.id   AF-A0A9E5SVD5-F1
#
_cell.length_a   1.000
_cell.length_b   1.000
_cell.length_c   1.000
_cell.angle_alpha   90.00
_cell.angle_beta   90.00
_cell.angle_gamma   90.00
#
_symmetry.space_group_name_H-M   'P 1'
#
loop_
_entity.id
_entity.type
_entity.pdbx_description
1 polymer ?
#
loop_
_entity_poly.entity_id
_entity_poly.type
_entity_poly.pdbx_seq_one_letter_code
_entity_poly.pdbx_strand_id
1 'polypeptide(L)'
;MKELKLAITHYKILHTVFSLNQLSLFPNQEGVHKVLTGNDRNEYEDIRNIPTFGTLISYSSKKICHYILSLIRHAFLKNVYDEGTQEFYLQITKKGEDVLNLFLAKRKTSYRKTTKPIKLSIIRLEK
;
A
#
# COMPACT_ATOMS: atom_id res chain seq x y z
N MET A 1 7.94 13.74 20.78
CA MET A 1 6.88 13.16 19.93
C MET A 1 6.98 11.64 20.02
N LYS A 2 5.86 10.92 20.19
CA LYS A 2 5.87 9.44 20.14
C LYS A 2 6.21 8.98 18.72
N GLU A 3 7.07 7.98 18.61
CA GLU A 3 7.46 7.38 17.33
C GLU A 3 6.26 6.60 16.73
N LEU A 4 5.94 6.83 15.46
CA LEU A 4 4.83 6.13 14.80
C LEU A 4 5.25 4.69 14.51
N LYS A 5 4.63 3.72 15.17
CA LYS A 5 4.78 2.31 14.81
C LYS A 5 4.01 2.03 13.52
N LEU A 6 4.74 1.97 12.40
CA LEU A 6 4.15 1.74 11.09
C LEU A 6 3.62 0.30 10.95
N ALA A 7 2.30 0.19 10.81
CA ALA A 7 1.64 -1.05 10.39
C ALA A 7 1.79 -1.31 8.88
N ILE A 8 1.53 -2.55 8.44
CA ILE A 8 1.60 -2.96 7.01
C ILE A 8 0.81 -2.04 6.08
N THR A 9 -0.33 -1.54 6.54
CA THR A 9 -1.18 -0.62 5.77
C THR A 9 -0.51 0.70 5.46
N HIS A 10 0.31 1.23 6.38
CA HIS A 10 1.08 2.44 6.14
C HIS A 10 2.09 2.22 5.01
N TYR A 11 2.78 1.08 5.03
CA TYR A 11 3.73 0.73 3.95
C TYR A 11 3.04 0.55 2.61
N LYS A 12 1.84 -0.06 2.59
CA LYS A 12 1.03 -0.15 1.36
C LYS A 12 0.69 1.23 0.81
N ILE A 13 0.27 2.16 1.66
CA ILE A 13 -0.01 3.55 1.25
C ILE A 13 1.24 4.24 0.73
N LEU A 14 2.38 4.14 1.44
CA LEU A 14 3.65 4.71 1.00
C LEU A 14 4.06 4.16 -0.36
N HIS A 15 3.95 2.85 -0.56
CA HIS A 15 4.29 2.21 -1.82
C HIS A 15 3.37 2.68 -2.95
N THR A 16 2.05 2.77 -2.72
CA THR A 16 1.10 3.30 -3.71
C THR A 16 1.47 4.72 -4.13
N VAL A 17 1.70 5.63 -3.17
CA VAL A 17 2.05 7.03 -3.48
C VAL A 17 3.39 7.10 -4.22
N PHE A 18 4.39 6.34 -3.76
CA PHE A 18 5.69 6.27 -4.42
C PHE A 18 5.55 5.83 -5.88
N SER A 19 4.88 4.71 -6.14
CA SER A 19 4.69 4.19 -7.51
C SER A 19 3.96 5.19 -8.40
N LEU A 20 2.90 5.84 -7.91
CA LEU A 20 2.15 6.83 -8.69
C LEU A 20 2.94 8.13 -8.93
N ASN A 21 3.77 8.55 -7.97
CA ASN A 21 4.68 9.69 -8.17
C ASN A 21 5.75 9.37 -9.23
N GLN A 22 6.26 8.13 -9.28
CA GLN A 22 7.22 7.69 -10.32
C GLN A 22 6.59 7.65 -11.73
N LEU A 23 5.27 7.41 -11.81
CA LEU A 23 4.50 7.46 -13.06
C LEU A 23 3.99 8.88 -13.39
N SER A 24 4.37 9.90 -12.62
CA SER A 24 3.89 11.28 -12.77
C SER A 24 2.36 11.44 -12.69
N LEU A 25 1.67 10.53 -11.99
CA LEU A 25 0.20 10.56 -11.82
C LEU A 25 -0.26 11.27 -10.54
N PHE A 26 0.65 11.57 -9.62
CA PHE A 26 0.46 12.41 -8.41
C PHE A 26 -0.94 12.33 -7.75
N PRO A 27 -1.22 11.29 -6.94
CA PRO A 27 -2.57 11.01 -6.47
C PRO A 27 -2.99 11.94 -5.31
N ASN A 28 -4.27 12.28 -5.24
CA ASN A 28 -4.88 12.79 -4.02
C ASN A 28 -5.29 11.63 -3.08
N GLN A 29 -5.90 11.94 -1.93
CA GLN A 29 -6.30 10.91 -0.94
C GLN A 29 -7.33 9.91 -1.49
N GLU A 30 -8.24 10.39 -2.35
CA GLU A 30 -9.25 9.56 -2.99
C GLU A 30 -8.61 8.60 -4.01
N GLY A 31 -7.68 9.10 -4.82
CA GLY A 31 -6.91 8.31 -5.77
C GLY A 31 -6.16 7.16 -5.08
N VAL A 32 -5.50 7.42 -3.95
CA VAL A 32 -4.85 6.37 -3.16
C VAL A 32 -5.85 5.31 -2.69
N HIS A 33 -7.03 5.72 -2.22
CA HIS A 33 -8.09 4.79 -1.82
C HIS A 33 -8.60 3.95 -2.99
N LYS A 34 -8.84 4.55 -4.16
CA LYS A 34 -9.28 3.83 -5.38
C LYS A 34 -8.28 2.74 -5.78
N VAL A 35 -6.98 3.07 -5.82
CA VAL A 35 -5.93 2.09 -6.14
C VAL A 35 -5.89 0.97 -5.10
N LEU A 36 -5.86 1.29 -3.82
CA LEU A 36 -5.76 0.29 -2.75
C LEU A 36 -6.99 -0.63 -2.66
N THR A 37 -8.17 -0.14 -3.03
CA THR A 37 -9.42 -0.93 -3.07
C THR A 37 -9.62 -1.65 -4.40
N GLY A 38 -8.82 -1.35 -5.43
CA GLY A 38 -8.94 -1.94 -6.75
C GLY A 38 -10.15 -1.44 -7.53
N ASN A 39 -10.65 -0.24 -7.19
CA ASN A 39 -11.77 0.39 -7.89
C ASN A 39 -11.22 1.33 -8.95
N ASP A 40 -11.14 0.87 -10.19
CA ASP A 40 -10.44 1.55 -11.29
C ASP A 40 -11.37 2.07 -12.39
N ARG A 41 -12.60 2.42 -12.03
CA ARG A 41 -13.76 2.59 -12.93
C ARG A 41 -13.56 3.23 -14.31
N ASN A 42 -12.46 3.93 -14.63
CA ASN A 42 -11.96 4.19 -15.99
C ASN A 42 -10.49 4.71 -16.01
N GLU A 43 -9.63 4.39 -15.03
CA GLU A 43 -8.33 5.07 -14.86
C GLU A 43 -7.15 4.11 -15.14
N TYR A 44 -6.52 4.30 -16.31
CA TYR A 44 -5.21 3.83 -16.79
C TYR A 44 -4.78 2.38 -16.48
N GLU A 45 -4.54 1.58 -17.53
CA GLU A 45 -4.04 0.18 -17.40
C GLU A 45 -2.76 0.07 -16.54
N ASP A 46 -1.89 1.08 -16.58
CA ASP A 46 -0.64 1.13 -15.84
C ASP A 46 -0.82 1.08 -14.31
N ILE A 47 -1.95 1.56 -13.80
CA ILE A 47 -2.24 1.58 -12.37
C ILE A 47 -2.49 0.16 -11.84
N ARG A 48 -3.05 -0.73 -12.67
CA ARG A 48 -3.31 -2.13 -12.29
C ARG A 48 -2.02 -2.91 -12.02
N ASN A 49 -0.90 -2.48 -12.60
CA ASN A 49 0.41 -3.10 -12.41
C ASN A 49 1.08 -2.71 -11.08
N ILE A 50 0.53 -1.75 -10.35
CA ILE A 50 1.08 -1.33 -9.06
C ILE A 50 0.87 -2.47 -8.04
N PRO A 51 1.93 -2.92 -7.32
CA PRO A 51 1.84 -4.08 -6.44
C PRO A 51 0.82 -3.99 -5.29
N THR A 52 0.37 -2.78 -4.96
CA THR A 52 -0.60 -2.52 -3.90
C THR A 52 -2.04 -2.39 -4.40
N PHE A 53 -2.26 -2.46 -5.72
CA PHE A 53 -3.57 -2.41 -6.33
C PHE A 53 -4.49 -3.51 -5.76
N GLY A 54 -5.70 -3.13 -5.33
CA GLY A 54 -6.68 -4.09 -4.80
C GLY A 54 -6.24 -4.83 -3.54
N THR A 55 -5.19 -4.39 -2.84
CA THR A 55 -4.69 -5.13 -1.65
C THR A 55 -5.43 -4.80 -0.35
N LEU A 56 -6.36 -3.84 -0.37
CA LEU A 56 -7.15 -3.37 0.78
C LEU A 56 -8.65 -3.18 0.42
N ILE A 57 -9.23 -4.10 -0.34
CA ILE A 57 -10.62 -4.05 -0.87
C ILE A 57 -11.67 -3.70 0.21
N SER A 58 -11.52 -4.24 1.43
CA SER A 58 -12.49 -4.05 2.52
C SER A 58 -12.30 -2.75 3.31
N TYR A 59 -11.30 -1.93 2.98
CA TYR A 59 -11.02 -0.71 3.74
C TYR A 59 -11.87 0.44 3.21
N SER A 60 -12.52 1.16 4.13
CA SER A 60 -13.25 2.37 3.78
C SER A 60 -12.32 3.54 3.49
N SER A 61 -12.79 4.49 2.67
CA SER A 61 -12.09 5.75 2.38
C SER A 61 -11.67 6.49 3.65
N LYS A 62 -12.57 6.60 4.64
CA LYS A 62 -12.27 7.22 5.95
C LYS A 62 -11.08 6.55 6.65
N LYS A 63 -10.99 5.21 6.59
CA LYS A 63 -9.91 4.45 7.22
C LYS A 63 -8.58 4.68 6.51
N ILE A 64 -8.57 4.70 5.17
CA ILE A 64 -7.37 5.00 4.38
C ILE A 64 -6.91 6.45 4.63
N CYS A 65 -7.83 7.41 4.61
CA CYS A 65 -7.58 8.81 4.93
C CYS A 65 -6.91 8.96 6.31
N HIS A 66 -7.41 8.27 7.34
CA HIS A 66 -6.79 8.28 8.66
C HIS A 66 -5.31 7.85 8.65
N TYR A 67 -4.96 6.80 7.91
CA TYR A 67 -3.57 6.36 7.76
C TYR A 67 -2.73 7.37 6.96
N ILE A 68 -3.28 7.99 5.92
CA ILE A 68 -2.60 9.05 5.16
C ILE A 68 -2.31 10.24 6.06
N LEU A 69 -3.29 10.71 6.84
CA LEU A 69 -3.12 11.82 7.78
C LEU A 69 -2.06 11.51 8.84
N SER A 70 -2.00 10.25 9.31
CA SER A 70 -0.93 9.79 10.19
C SER A 70 0.45 9.91 9.52
N LEU A 71 0.58 9.46 8.26
CA LEU A 71 1.83 9.58 7.51
C LEU A 71 2.25 11.04 7.27
N ILE A 72 1.29 11.93 6.99
CA ILE A 72 1.54 13.37 6.82
C ILE A 72 2.03 13.98 8.14
N ARG A 73 1.35 13.69 9.26
CA ARG A 73 1.72 14.19 10.59
C ARG A 73 3.15 13.83 10.98
N HIS A 74 3.61 12.65 10.57
CA HIS A 74 4.96 12.16 10.86
C HIS A 74 5.99 12.47 9.75
N ALA A 75 5.62 13.33 8.79
CA ALA A 75 6.45 13.81 7.69
C ALA A 75 6.98 12.69 6.78
N PHE A 76 6.19 11.63 6.57
CA PHE A 76 6.48 10.61 5.56
C PHE A 76 5.87 10.96 4.20
N LEU A 77 4.71 11.62 4.23
CA LEU A 77 4.02 12.21 3.07
C LEU A 77 3.89 13.71 3.27
N LYS A 78 3.71 14.46 2.19
CA LYS A 78 3.30 15.87 2.20
C LYS A 78 2.18 16.10 1.20
N ASN A 79 1.28 17.02 1.55
CA ASN A 79 0.34 17.59 0.58
C ASN A 79 1.05 18.71 -0.16
N VAL A 80 0.97 18.70 -1.48
CA VAL A 80 1.47 19.77 -2.34
C VAL A 80 0.28 20.34 -3.09
N TYR A 81 0.19 21.66 -3.12
CA TYR A 81 -0.80 22.38 -3.92
C TYR A 81 -0.23 22.59 -5.32
N ASP A 82 -0.99 22.23 -6.34
CA ASP A 82 -0.68 22.57 -7.72
C ASP A 82 -1.50 23.77 -8.15
N GLU A 83 -0.84 24.85 -8.58
CA GLU A 83 -1.51 26.05 -9.06
C GLU A 83 -2.20 25.82 -10.42
N GLY A 84 -1.69 24.88 -11.22
CA GLY A 84 -2.24 24.59 -12.55
C GLY A 84 -3.61 23.91 -12.49
N THR A 85 -3.73 22.86 -11.68
CA THR A 85 -4.99 22.12 -11.48
C THR A 85 -5.84 22.68 -10.34
N GLN A 86 -5.29 23.56 -9.50
CA GLN A 86 -5.90 24.03 -8.25
C GLN A 86 -6.23 22.91 -7.26
N GLU A 87 -5.54 21.77 -7.35
CA GLU A 87 -5.76 20.60 -6.51
C GLU A 87 -4.59 20.31 -5.57
N PHE A 88 -4.90 19.57 -4.48
CA PHE A 88 -3.88 19.04 -3.59
C PHE A 88 -3.57 17.59 -3.94
N TYR A 89 -2.29 17.29 -4.15
CA TYR A 89 -1.81 15.92 -4.35
C TYR A 89 -0.84 15.49 -3.25
N LEU A 90 -0.68 14.18 -3.12
CA LEU A 90 0.24 13.55 -2.19
C LEU A 90 1.58 13.34 -2.87
N GLN A 91 2.63 13.84 -2.22
CA GLN A 91 4.00 13.54 -2.58
C GLN A 91 4.67 12.79 -1.44
N ILE A 92 5.38 11.72 -1.78
CA ILE A 92 6.26 11.04 -0.82
C ILE A 92 7.46 11.94 -0.50
N THR A 93 7.87 11.93 0.76
CA THR A 93 9.09 12.65 1.21
C THR A 93 10.29 11.72 1.17
N LYS A 94 11.50 12.27 1.17
CA LYS A 94 12.74 11.47 1.30
C LYS A 94 12.71 10.51 2.50
N LYS A 95 12.20 10.98 3.64
CA LYS A 95 12.01 10.14 4.84
C LYS A 95 11.04 8.97 4.59
N GLY A 96 9.97 9.21 3.85
CA GLY A 96 9.00 8.18 3.45
C GLY A 96 9.64 7.13 2.53
N GLU A 97 10.43 7.58 1.56
CA GLU A 97 11.18 6.71 0.63
C GLU A 97 12.21 5.85 1.36
N ASP A 98 13.03 6.44 2.22
CA ASP A 98 14.05 5.72 2.99
C ASP A 98 13.43 4.58 3.81
N VAL A 99 12.31 4.87 4.49
CA VAL A 99 11.59 3.87 5.29
C VAL A 99 10.93 2.80 4.43
N LEU A 100 10.36 3.17 3.27
CA LEU A 100 9.81 2.22 2.32
C LEU A 100 10.89 1.27 1.79
N ASN A 101 12.05 1.81 1.40
CA ASN A 101 13.18 1.04 0.89
C ASN A 101 13.72 0.06 1.93
N LEU A 102 13.86 0.50 3.18
CA LEU A 102 14.24 -0.36 4.30
C LEU A 102 13.25 -1.52 4.50
N PHE A 103 11.95 -1.23 4.37
CA PHE A 103 10.91 -2.24 4.49
C PHE A 103 10.95 -3.27 3.34
N LEU A 104 11.12 -2.80 2.10
CA LEU A 104 11.22 -3.65 0.91
C LEU A 104 12.47 -4.54 0.95
N ALA A 105 13.61 -4.00 1.39
CA ALA A 105 14.86 -4.75 1.53
C ALA A 105 14.75 -5.91 2.53
N LYS A 106 14.05 -5.70 3.66
CA LYS A 106 13.88 -6.73 4.71
C LYS A 106 12.99 -7.90 4.30
N ARG A 107 12.15 -7.76 3.27
CA ARG A 107 11.16 -8.78 2.86
C ARG A 107 11.64 -9.81 1.85
N LYS A 108 12.94 -9.86 1.49
CA LYS A 108 13.53 -10.96 0.70
C LYS A 108 13.67 -12.27 1.50
N THR A 109 12.67 -12.69 2.25
CA THR A 109 12.63 -14.06 2.79
C THR A 109 12.06 -14.99 1.73
N SER A 110 12.92 -15.80 1.12
CA SER A 110 12.56 -16.88 0.22
C SER A 110 11.52 -17.78 0.89
N TYR A 111 10.41 -18.06 0.19
CA TYR A 111 9.45 -19.06 0.64
C TYR A 111 10.17 -20.43 0.72
N ARG A 112 10.53 -20.87 1.92
CA ARG A 112 10.93 -22.26 2.14
C ARG A 112 9.65 -23.07 2.29
N LYS A 113 9.33 -23.89 1.27
CA LYS A 113 8.33 -24.96 1.42
C LYS A 113 8.76 -25.80 2.63
N THR A 114 8.06 -25.68 3.74
CA THR A 114 8.09 -26.72 4.76
C THR A 114 7.29 -27.90 4.20
N THR A 115 7.99 -28.93 3.74
CA THR A 115 7.42 -30.25 3.49
C THR A 115 6.87 -30.79 4.80
N LYS A 116 5.59 -30.56 5.08
CA LYS A 116 4.91 -31.27 6.17
C LYS A 116 4.72 -32.71 5.71
N PRO A 117 5.14 -33.72 6.48
CA PRO A 117 4.81 -35.10 6.18
C PRO A 117 3.29 -35.25 6.23
N ILE A 118 2.69 -35.61 5.09
CA ILE A 118 1.26 -35.91 5.00
C ILE A 118 1.04 -37.20 5.79
N LYS A 119 0.38 -37.11 6.95
CA LYS A 119 -0.17 -38.31 7.60
C LYS A 119 -1.37 -38.76 6.77
N LEU A 120 -1.23 -39.89 6.07
CA LEU A 120 -2.35 -40.59 5.44
C LEU A 120 -3.32 -41.03 6.53
N SER A 121 -4.47 -40.36 6.63
CA SER A 121 -5.59 -40.84 7.42
C SER A 121 -6.26 -41.98 6.66
N ILE A 122 -5.91 -43.22 7.00
CA ILE A 122 -6.61 -44.42 6.53
C ILE A 122 -8.03 -44.37 7.09
N ILE A 123 -9.02 -44.08 6.25
CA ILE A 123 -10.43 -44.23 6.60
C ILE A 123 -10.75 -45.72 6.46
N ARG A 124 -10.91 -46.43 7.57
CA ARG A 124 -11.55 -47.76 7.56
C ARG A 124 -13.04 -47.54 7.33
N LEU A 125 -13.53 -47.97 6.16
CA LEU A 125 -14.95 -48.14 5.93
C LEU A 125 -15.36 -49.45 6.62
N GLU A 126 -16.20 -49.35 7.65
CA GLU A 126 -16.87 -50.51 8.25
C GLU A 126 -17.95 -51.02 7.29
N LYS A 127 -18.03 -52.35 7.16
CA LYS A 127 -18.92 -53.08 6.24
C LYS A 127 -20.33 -53.18 6.80
#